data_AF-A0A7S3RRL7-F1
#
_entry.id   AF-A0A7S3RRL7-F1
#
_cell.length_a   1.000
_cell.length_b   1.000
_cell.length_c   1.000
_cell.angle_alpha   90.00
_cell.angle_beta   90.00
_cell.angle_gamma   90.00
#
_symmetry.space_group_name_H-M   'P 1'
#
loop_
_entity.id
_entity.type
_entity.pdbx_description
1 polymer ?
#
loop_
_entity_poly.entity_id
_entity_poly.type
_entity_poly.pdbx_seq_one_letter_code
_entity_poly.pdbx_strand_id
1 'polypeptide(L)'
;ARVACAELGQLAMPKTSQEHKELRLAIREAVAAGQMTSRWPNDTIWLGGKWSIVNDRWEWDDGTVMSNVNWAENQPSAKGTGSEPWVCMVSDGGIHDSDSPYA
;
A
#
# COMPACT_ATOMS: atom_id res chain seq x y z
N ALA A 1 11.40 1.38 -2.98
CA ALA A 1 10.66 0.42 -2.14
C ALA A 1 10.94 -1.03 -2.57
N ARG A 2 10.41 -1.51 -3.71
CA ARG A 2 10.62 -2.90 -4.17
C ARG A 2 12.09 -3.35 -4.21
N VAL A 3 12.97 -2.53 -4.80
CA VAL A 3 14.43 -2.84 -4.84
C VAL A 3 15.01 -2.97 -3.43
N ALA A 4 14.69 -2.04 -2.53
CA ALA A 4 15.19 -2.06 -1.15
C ALA A 4 14.65 -3.27 -0.36
N CYS A 5 13.41 -3.68 -0.61
CA CYS A 5 12.80 -4.84 0.06
C CYS A 5 13.16 -6.17 -0.61
N ALA A 6 13.71 -6.18 -1.83
CA ALA A 6 14.06 -7.40 -2.55
C ALA A 6 15.10 -8.24 -1.79
N GLU A 7 16.04 -7.59 -1.10
CA GLU A 7 17.04 -8.27 -0.26
C GLU A 7 16.44 -8.89 1.01
N LEU A 8 15.27 -8.39 1.45
CA LEU A 8 14.51 -8.88 2.61
C LEU A 8 13.31 -9.75 2.20
N GLY A 9 13.14 -10.02 0.91
CA GLY A 9 11.99 -10.71 0.34
C GLY A 9 11.24 -9.84 -0.67
N GLN A 10 10.11 -9.26 -0.25
CA GLN A 10 9.24 -8.45 -1.11
C GLN A 10 8.48 -7.42 -0.28
N LEU A 11 7.80 -6.47 -0.96
CA LEU A 11 6.90 -5.56 -0.26
C LEU A 11 5.72 -6.32 0.36
N ALA A 12 5.20 -5.79 1.47
CA ALA A 12 4.05 -6.36 2.14
C ALA A 12 2.81 -6.37 1.22
N MET A 13 2.06 -7.46 1.27
CA MET A 13 0.80 -7.66 0.54
C MET A 13 -0.25 -8.19 1.53
N PRO A 14 -0.87 -7.33 2.35
CA PRO A 14 -1.86 -7.77 3.35
C PRO A 14 -3.19 -8.13 2.66
N LYS A 15 -3.39 -9.41 2.34
CA LYS A 15 -4.52 -9.92 1.54
C LYS A 15 -5.74 -10.26 2.38
N THR A 16 -5.54 -10.45 3.67
CA THR A 16 -6.58 -10.79 4.63
C THR A 16 -6.78 -9.67 5.64
N SER A 17 -7.97 -9.60 6.25
CA SER A 17 -8.24 -8.66 7.33
C SER A 17 -7.31 -8.86 8.53
N GLN A 18 -6.77 -10.07 8.72
CA GLN A 18 -5.83 -10.36 9.81
C GLN A 18 -4.44 -9.78 9.49
N GLU A 19 -3.89 -10.07 8.31
CA GLU A 19 -2.60 -9.49 7.87
C GLU A 19 -2.66 -7.97 7.84
N HIS A 20 -3.79 -7.39 7.44
CA HIS A 20 -4.00 -5.95 7.48
C HIS A 20 -3.94 -5.40 8.92
N LYS A 21 -4.55 -6.08 9.89
CA LYS A 21 -4.49 -5.66 11.30
C LYS A 21 -3.07 -5.74 11.85
N GLU A 22 -2.34 -6.81 11.51
CA GLU A 22 -0.95 -7.01 11.91
C GLU A 22 -0.03 -5.95 11.32
N LEU A 23 -0.15 -5.65 10.02
CA LEU A 23 0.62 -4.58 9.39
C LEU A 23 0.30 -3.23 10.02
N ARG A 24 -0.97 -2.91 10.27
CA ARG A 24 -1.37 -1.67 10.95
C ARG A 24 -0.81 -1.58 12.37
N LEU A 25 -0.67 -2.69 13.09
CA LEU A 25 -0.06 -2.71 14.41
C LEU A 25 1.43 -2.38 14.31
N ALA A 26 2.16 -3.02 13.38
CA ALA A 26 3.57 -2.76 13.15
C ALA A 26 3.85 -1.28 12.77
N ILE A 27 2.99 -0.67 11.94
CA ILE A 27 3.11 0.77 11.62
C ILE A 27 2.93 1.63 12.87
N ARG A 28 1.94 1.31 13.71
CA ARG A 28 1.72 2.06 14.96
C ARG A 28 2.90 1.95 15.92
N GLU A 29 3.52 0.77 16.01
CA GLU A 29 4.73 0.57 16.81
C GLU A 29 5.91 1.38 16.25
N ALA A 30 6.10 1.41 14.93
CA ALA A 30 7.14 2.22 14.29
C ALA A 30 6.93 3.73 14.51
N VAL A 31 5.68 4.21 14.46
CA VAL A 31 5.34 5.61 14.80
C VAL A 31 5.64 5.89 16.28
N ALA A 32 5.24 5.00 17.20
CA ALA A 32 5.50 5.16 18.63
C ALA A 32 7.01 5.15 18.96
N ALA A 33 7.80 4.38 18.21
CA ALA A 33 9.26 4.34 18.31
C ALA A 33 9.95 5.55 17.65
N GLY A 34 9.22 6.46 17.02
CA GLY A 34 9.78 7.62 16.30
C GLY A 34 10.51 7.25 15.00
N GLN A 35 10.31 6.03 14.49
CA GLN A 35 10.87 5.55 13.22
C GLN A 35 10.04 6.01 12.02
N MET A 36 8.79 6.42 12.28
CA MET A 36 7.87 7.02 11.32
C MET A 36 7.19 8.23 11.95
N THR A 37 6.71 9.15 11.11
CA THR A 37 5.88 10.26 11.59
C THR A 37 4.40 9.93 11.42
N SER A 38 3.52 10.62 12.13
CA SER A 38 2.07 10.56 11.92
C SER A 38 1.55 11.65 10.97
N ARG A 39 2.44 12.24 10.15
CA ARG A 39 2.09 13.36 9.27
C ARG A 39 2.35 12.96 7.82
N TRP A 40 1.32 13.10 7.00
CA TRP A 40 1.41 12.92 5.56
C TRP A 40 2.49 13.82 4.93
N PRO A 41 3.29 13.32 3.95
CA PRO A 41 3.28 11.97 3.39
C PRO A 41 4.15 10.96 4.16
N ASN A 42 4.81 11.39 5.23
CA ASN A 42 5.78 10.60 5.99
C ASN A 42 5.15 9.58 6.95
N ASP A 43 3.83 9.39 6.87
CA ASP A 43 3.07 8.34 7.56
C ASP A 43 2.64 7.21 6.62
N THR A 44 3.16 7.21 5.38
CA THR A 44 2.84 6.22 4.35
C THR A 44 3.89 5.10 4.26
N ILE A 45 3.43 3.89 3.98
CA ILE A 45 4.27 2.75 3.60
C ILE A 45 3.81 2.20 2.25
N TRP A 46 4.76 2.00 1.34
CA TRP A 46 4.52 1.35 0.05
C TRP A 46 4.16 -0.12 0.21
N LEU A 47 3.10 -0.56 -0.49
CA LEU A 47 2.70 -1.96 -0.55
C LEU A 47 3.06 -2.59 -1.90
N GLY A 48 3.11 -3.92 -1.92
CA GLY A 48 3.39 -4.71 -3.12
C GLY A 48 2.19 -4.85 -4.04
N GLY A 49 1.46 -3.77 -4.32
CA GLY A 49 0.27 -3.78 -5.19
C GLY A 49 0.36 -2.72 -6.28
N LYS A 50 -0.43 -2.92 -7.35
CA LYS A 50 -0.53 -1.99 -8.45
C LYS A 50 -1.82 -2.13 -9.27
N TRP A 51 -2.12 -1.11 -10.05
CA TRP A 51 -3.08 -1.23 -11.15
C TRP A 51 -2.43 -1.97 -12.32
N SER A 52 -3.12 -2.99 -12.82
CA SER A 52 -2.71 -3.78 -13.98
C SER A 52 -3.51 -3.34 -15.20
N ILE A 53 -2.85 -2.64 -16.13
CA ILE A 53 -3.48 -2.21 -17.39
C ILE A 53 -3.88 -3.43 -18.24
N VAL A 54 -3.08 -4.50 -18.22
CA VAL A 54 -3.33 -5.71 -19.02
C VAL A 54 -4.55 -6.48 -18.50
N ASN A 55 -4.70 -6.56 -17.18
CA ASN A 55 -5.78 -7.32 -16.54
C ASN A 55 -6.98 -6.44 -16.13
N ASP A 56 -6.89 -5.13 -16.36
CA ASP A 56 -7.88 -4.10 -16.02
C ASP A 56 -8.35 -4.18 -14.55
N ARG A 57 -7.41 -4.34 -13.62
CA ARG A 57 -7.71 -4.51 -12.19
C ARG A 57 -6.54 -4.15 -11.27
N TRP A 58 -6.87 -3.94 -10.00
CA TRP A 58 -5.88 -3.94 -8.91
C TRP A 58 -5.38 -5.36 -8.63
N GLU A 59 -4.06 -5.53 -8.61
CA GLU A 59 -3.41 -6.80 -8.31
C GLU A 59 -2.17 -6.60 -7.43
N TRP A 60 -1.88 -7.62 -6.64
CA TRP A 60 -0.64 -7.75 -5.90
C TRP A 60 0.51 -8.12 -6.84
N ASP A 61 1.75 -7.89 -6.41
CA ASP A 61 2.95 -8.12 -7.22
C ASP A 61 3.14 -9.60 -7.60
N ASP A 62 2.52 -10.52 -6.88
CA ASP A 62 2.46 -11.95 -7.21
C ASP A 62 1.31 -12.34 -8.15
N GLY A 63 0.59 -11.36 -8.69
CA GLY A 63 -0.49 -11.54 -9.66
C GLY A 63 -1.85 -11.88 -9.08
N THR A 64 -1.96 -12.05 -7.75
CA THR A 64 -3.25 -12.26 -7.11
C THR A 64 -4.09 -10.98 -7.08
N VAL A 65 -5.41 -11.12 -7.21
CA VAL A 65 -6.33 -9.96 -7.25
C VAL A 65 -6.44 -9.31 -5.88
N MET A 66 -6.47 -7.98 -5.85
CA MET A 66 -6.77 -7.21 -4.63
C MET A 66 -8.28 -7.20 -4.34
N SER A 67 -8.80 -8.27 -3.75
CA SER A 67 -10.25 -8.46 -3.52
C SER A 67 -10.78 -7.94 -2.17
N ASN A 68 -9.95 -7.93 -1.12
CA ASN A 68 -10.33 -7.54 0.24
C ASN A 68 -9.51 -6.33 0.70
N VAL A 69 -9.66 -5.21 0.01
CA VAL A 69 -8.87 -3.99 0.27
C VAL A 69 -9.64 -3.03 1.16
N ASN A 70 -8.99 -2.56 2.22
CA ASN A 70 -9.51 -1.49 3.07
C ASN A 70 -9.10 -0.13 2.50
N TRP A 71 -9.73 0.26 1.39
CA TRP A 71 -9.52 1.58 0.79
C TRP A 71 -9.85 2.69 1.78
N ALA A 72 -9.03 3.74 1.83
CA ALA A 72 -9.37 4.95 2.55
C ALA A 72 -10.58 5.65 1.90
N GLU A 73 -11.16 6.61 2.62
CA GLU A 73 -12.28 7.38 2.09
C GLU A 73 -11.90 8.06 0.76
N ASN A 74 -12.76 7.94 -0.25
CA ASN A 74 -12.54 8.45 -1.61
C ASN A 74 -11.40 7.80 -2.41
N GLN A 75 -10.95 6.61 -2.01
CA GLN A 75 -9.98 5.82 -2.77
C GLN A 75 -10.65 4.58 -3.42
N PRO A 76 -10.13 4.08 -4.56
CA PRO A 76 -9.04 4.66 -5.35
C PRO A 76 -9.46 5.94 -6.10
N SER A 77 -8.65 7.00 -6.04
CA SER A 77 -8.91 8.30 -6.70
C SER A 77 -8.70 8.26 -8.21
N ALA A 78 -7.78 7.43 -8.71
CA ALA A 78 -7.51 7.27 -10.14
C ALA A 78 -8.62 6.51 -10.90
N LYS A 79 -9.68 6.04 -10.23
CA LYS A 79 -10.83 5.34 -10.84
C LYS A 79 -10.47 4.19 -11.80
N GLY A 80 -9.34 3.52 -11.57
CA GLY A 80 -8.87 2.42 -12.45
C GLY A 80 -8.30 2.88 -13.80
N THR A 81 -7.86 4.14 -13.92
CA THR A 81 -7.27 4.66 -15.17
C THR A 81 -5.77 4.42 -15.27
N GLY A 82 -5.14 3.92 -14.20
CA GLY A 82 -3.70 3.71 -14.13
C GLY A 82 -2.88 5.00 -14.01
N SER A 83 -3.50 6.15 -13.75
CA SER A 83 -2.78 7.40 -13.50
C SER A 83 -1.95 7.32 -12.22
N GLU A 84 -2.53 6.78 -11.14
CA GLU A 84 -1.88 6.51 -9.85
C GLU A 84 -1.74 4.99 -9.65
N PRO A 85 -0.82 4.29 -10.34
CA PRO A 85 -0.90 2.84 -10.46
C PRO A 85 -0.35 2.11 -9.23
N TRP A 86 0.08 2.78 -8.17
CA TRP A 86 0.71 2.15 -7.01
C TRP A 86 -0.18 2.26 -5.78
N VAL A 87 0.03 1.39 -4.80
CA VAL A 87 -0.69 1.47 -3.51
C VAL A 87 0.24 1.66 -2.33
N CYS A 88 -0.20 2.46 -1.38
CA CYS A 88 0.42 2.64 -0.09
C CYS A 88 -0.62 2.55 1.03
N MET A 89 -0.17 2.34 2.26
CA MET A 89 -1.00 2.38 3.45
C MET A 89 -0.52 3.49 4.38
N VAL A 90 -1.45 4.31 4.86
CA VAL A 90 -1.19 5.36 5.86
C VAL A 90 -1.27 4.79 7.28
N SER A 91 -0.86 5.59 8.27
CA SER A 91 -0.78 5.19 9.68
C SER A 91 -2.11 4.76 10.31
N ASP A 92 -3.24 5.25 9.79
CA ASP A 92 -4.58 4.82 10.20
C ASP A 92 -5.04 3.51 9.54
N GLY A 93 -4.22 2.91 8.69
CA GLY A 93 -4.51 1.67 7.96
C GLY A 93 -5.39 1.84 6.73
N GLY A 94 -5.71 3.06 6.29
CA GLY A 94 -6.33 3.29 4.99
C GLY A 94 -5.34 2.99 3.86
N ILE A 95 -5.80 2.26 2.85
CA ILE A 95 -5.03 2.05 1.60
C ILE A 95 -5.39 3.15 0.61
N HIS A 96 -4.37 3.73 0.02
CA HIS A 96 -4.47 4.76 -1.02
C HIS A 96 -3.88 4.24 -2.32
N ASP A 97 -4.46 4.62 -3.45
CA ASP A 97 -3.72 4.66 -4.70
C ASP A 97 -2.85 5.93 -4.73
N SER A 98 -1.70 5.83 -5.37
CA SER A 98 -0.72 6.90 -5.37
C SER A 98 0.11 6.86 -6.65
N ASP A 99 0.47 8.05 -7.12
CA ASP A 99 1.52 8.23 -8.11
C ASP A 99 2.84 7.66 -7.62
N SER A 100 3.75 7.38 -8.57
CA SER A 100 5.12 7.01 -8.21
C SER A 100 5.71 8.12 -7.33
N PRO A 101 6.55 7.81 -6.32
CA PRO A 101 7.21 8.83 -5.48
C PRO A 101 8.17 9.77 -6.25
N TYR A 102 8.17 9.74 -7.58
CA TYR A 102 8.99 10.54 -8.49
C TYR A 102 8.16 11.13 -9.65
N ALA A 103 6.98 11.71 -9.36
CA ALA A 103 6.36 12.65 -10.30
C ALA A 103 7.09 14.01 -10.24
#